data_AF-A0A662Y1R3-F1
#
_entry.id   AF-A0A662Y1R3-F1
#
_cell.length_a   1.000
_cell.length_b   1.000
_cell.length_c   1.000
_cell.angle_alpha   90.00
_cell.angle_beta   90.00
_cell.angle_gamma   90.00
#
_symmetry.space_group_name_H-M   'P 1'
#
loop_
_entity.id
_entity.type
_entity.pdbx_description
1 polymer ?
#
loop_
_entity_poly.entity_id
_entity_poly.type
_entity_poly.pdbx_seq_one_letter_code
_entity_poly.pdbx_strand_id
1 'polypeptide(L)'
;MQLSRRKRAEADNGELRTLLQTQRRKAQYLKRALLKDTDMDAEVMERLLGVNQRNLPSDNTPADNDAVFEELSSKLDETYLEVEAMFDSSAAQAFSPSSTPSRWRTPDADSDVVFTDQECKTVPFHRLIADRAVWESMGERGVRHSKNHFIKSFDVTDNTKSSSWRVVSKRNRLKIDVLVRKVARKFVSENRTVVVCRMLMEPTSLASMSLVGLKYYETRYIVIEPGTSSEFGPKSTIHCYLKVERQSERNGGDERNQANWLGSMSEYEVMTWKGLIKGRNQILENLLLEEACKALNGSTE
;
A
#
# COMPACT_ATOMS: atom_id res chain seq x y z
N MET A 1 56.21 -17.10 16.77
CA MET A 1 54.77 -16.92 17.10
C MET A 1 53.96 -16.13 16.07
N GLN A 2 54.49 -15.05 15.47
CA GLN A 2 53.71 -14.15 14.61
C GLN A 2 53.16 -14.82 13.32
N LEU A 3 53.99 -15.61 12.62
CA LEU A 3 53.60 -16.35 11.41
C LEU A 3 52.43 -17.34 11.65
N SER A 4 52.43 -18.01 12.80
CA SER A 4 51.43 -19.00 13.20
C SER A 4 50.05 -18.36 13.43
N ARG A 5 50.03 -17.16 14.06
CA ARG A 5 48.80 -16.37 14.23
C ARG A 5 48.26 -15.88 12.88
N ARG A 6 49.14 -15.43 11.98
CA ARG A 6 48.76 -14.99 10.63
C ARG A 6 48.12 -16.11 9.81
N LYS A 7 48.72 -17.30 9.75
CA LYS A 7 48.15 -18.45 9.04
C LYS A 7 46.77 -18.87 9.59
N ARG A 8 46.55 -18.78 10.91
CA ARG A 8 45.24 -19.05 11.52
C ARG A 8 44.21 -18.01 11.10
N ALA A 9 44.53 -16.71 11.25
CA ALA A 9 43.65 -15.63 10.82
C ALA A 9 43.35 -15.63 9.29
N GLU A 10 44.28 -16.10 8.45
CA GLU A 10 44.05 -16.30 7.01
C GLU A 10 43.10 -17.47 6.72
N ALA A 11 43.18 -18.57 7.48
CA ALA A 11 42.25 -19.69 7.39
C ALA A 11 40.84 -19.29 7.89
N ASP A 12 40.75 -18.67 9.07
CA ASP A 12 39.49 -18.21 9.68
C ASP A 12 38.77 -17.21 8.75
N ASN A 13 39.51 -16.28 8.13
CA ASN A 13 38.95 -15.36 7.12
C ASN A 13 38.48 -16.08 5.84
N GLY A 14 39.12 -17.19 5.46
CA GLY A 14 38.68 -18.03 4.36
C GLY A 14 37.32 -18.66 4.64
N GLU A 15 37.18 -19.27 5.82
CA GLU A 15 35.94 -19.90 6.29
C GLU A 15 34.80 -18.90 6.49
N LEU A 16 35.08 -17.72 7.07
CA LEU A 16 34.09 -16.65 7.19
C LEU A 16 33.59 -16.16 5.82
N ARG A 17 34.46 -16.08 4.80
CA ARG A 17 34.06 -15.71 3.43
C ARG A 17 33.18 -16.76 2.76
N THR A 18 33.48 -18.05 2.92
CA THR A 18 32.66 -19.13 2.35
C THR A 18 31.30 -19.24 3.06
N LEU A 19 31.27 -19.02 4.38
CA LEU A 19 30.04 -18.95 5.16
C LEU A 19 29.17 -17.76 4.71
N LEU A 20 29.74 -16.56 4.57
CA LEU A 20 29.04 -15.38 4.07
C LEU A 20 28.50 -15.56 2.65
N GLN A 21 29.28 -16.15 1.73
CA GLN A 21 28.79 -16.48 0.39
C GLN A 21 27.61 -17.47 0.44
N THR A 22 27.68 -18.47 1.33
CA THR A 22 26.61 -19.46 1.52
C THR A 22 25.34 -18.81 2.05
N GLN A 23 25.44 -17.92 3.05
CA GLN A 23 24.30 -17.17 3.57
C GLN A 23 23.72 -16.21 2.52
N ARG A 24 24.55 -15.50 1.74
CA ARG A 24 24.09 -14.65 0.63
C ARG A 24 23.31 -15.45 -0.42
N ARG A 25 23.77 -16.66 -0.77
CA ARG A 25 23.06 -17.57 -1.69
C ARG A 25 21.72 -18.04 -1.11
N LYS A 26 21.66 -18.40 0.17
CA LYS A 26 20.40 -18.78 0.85
C LYS A 26 19.39 -17.63 0.88
N ALA A 27 19.83 -16.42 1.21
CA ALA A 27 18.98 -15.22 1.19
C ALA A 27 18.46 -14.90 -0.22
N GLN A 28 19.30 -15.02 -1.26
CA GLN A 28 18.89 -14.86 -2.65
C GLN A 28 17.91 -15.95 -3.13
N TYR A 29 18.06 -17.18 -2.66
CA TYR A 29 17.10 -18.26 -2.93
C TYR A 29 15.75 -17.99 -2.27
N LEU A 30 15.73 -17.65 -0.97
CA LEU A 30 14.52 -17.29 -0.24
C LEU A 30 13.80 -16.09 -0.89
N LYS A 31 14.54 -15.05 -1.27
CA LYS A 31 13.98 -13.94 -2.08
C LYS A 31 13.30 -14.44 -3.35
N ARG A 32 13.97 -15.29 -4.12
CA ARG A 32 13.42 -15.81 -5.37
C ARG A 32 12.17 -16.66 -5.13
N ALA A 33 12.11 -17.46 -4.07
CA ALA A 33 10.92 -18.22 -3.72
C ALA A 33 9.75 -17.28 -3.36
N LEU A 34 9.96 -16.35 -2.42
CA LEU A 34 8.93 -15.41 -1.95
C LEU A 34 8.35 -14.52 -3.06
N LEU A 35 9.19 -14.05 -3.99
CA LEU A 35 8.72 -13.26 -5.14
C LEU A 35 8.10 -14.13 -6.25
N LYS A 36 8.63 -15.35 -6.48
CA LYS A 36 8.15 -16.24 -7.55
C LYS A 36 6.80 -16.88 -7.23
N ASP A 37 6.49 -17.17 -5.97
CA ASP A 37 5.16 -17.65 -5.59
C ASP A 37 4.09 -16.61 -5.95
N THR A 38 4.37 -15.31 -5.72
CA THR A 38 3.45 -14.23 -6.12
C THR A 38 3.31 -14.05 -7.63
N ASP A 39 4.38 -14.27 -8.41
CA ASP A 39 4.35 -14.19 -9.88
C ASP A 39 3.69 -15.42 -10.53
N MET A 40 3.96 -16.64 -10.05
CA MET A 40 3.30 -17.85 -10.60
C MET A 40 1.78 -17.82 -10.36
N ASP A 41 1.33 -17.40 -9.17
CA ASP A 41 -0.09 -17.25 -8.87
C ASP A 41 -0.78 -16.13 -9.70
N ALA A 42 0.00 -15.25 -10.32
CA ALA A 42 -0.50 -14.28 -11.31
C ALA A 42 -0.53 -14.91 -12.72
N GLU A 43 0.59 -15.45 -13.20
CA GLU A 43 0.72 -15.99 -14.56
C GLU A 43 -0.16 -17.23 -14.81
N VAL A 44 -0.25 -18.14 -13.83
CA VAL A 44 -1.09 -19.34 -13.92
C VAL A 44 -2.57 -18.96 -13.93
N MET A 45 -2.99 -17.98 -13.13
CA MET A 45 -4.35 -17.43 -13.17
C MET A 45 -4.65 -16.70 -14.48
N GLU A 46 -3.71 -15.92 -15.04
CA GLU A 46 -3.90 -15.23 -16.32
C GLU A 46 -4.13 -16.22 -17.47
N ARG A 47 -3.31 -17.30 -17.52
CA ARG A 47 -3.45 -18.38 -18.50
C ARG A 47 -4.74 -19.20 -18.31
N LEU A 48 -5.17 -19.45 -17.07
CA LEU A 48 -6.41 -20.19 -16.77
C LEU A 48 -7.69 -19.36 -16.99
N LEU A 49 -7.62 -18.03 -16.91
CA LEU A 49 -8.78 -17.13 -17.04
C LEU A 49 -8.95 -16.52 -18.44
N GLY A 50 -8.02 -16.77 -19.36
CA GLY A 50 -8.14 -16.39 -20.78
C GLY A 50 -8.15 -14.88 -21.05
N VAL A 51 -7.69 -14.06 -20.10
CA VAL A 51 -7.74 -12.59 -20.21
C VAL A 51 -6.49 -12.07 -20.91
N ASN A 52 -6.50 -12.11 -22.25
CA ASN A 52 -5.45 -11.47 -23.05
C ASN A 52 -5.40 -9.95 -22.77
N GLN A 53 -4.28 -9.48 -22.21
CA GLN A 53 -4.03 -8.07 -21.88
C GLN A 53 -4.18 -7.10 -23.08
N ARG A 54 -4.17 -7.63 -24.32
CA ARG A 54 -4.20 -6.87 -25.58
C ARG A 54 -5.58 -6.38 -26.02
N ASN A 55 -6.65 -6.74 -25.30
CA ASN A 55 -8.03 -6.52 -25.77
C ASN A 55 -8.82 -5.44 -24.98
N LEU A 56 -8.19 -4.67 -24.09
CA LEU A 56 -8.83 -3.47 -23.53
C LEU A 56 -8.65 -2.27 -24.48
N PRO A 57 -9.68 -1.42 -24.69
CA PRO A 57 -9.53 -0.23 -25.53
C PRO A 57 -8.50 0.73 -24.93
N SER A 58 -7.56 1.17 -25.75
CA SER A 58 -6.35 1.92 -25.35
C SER A 58 -6.61 3.32 -24.80
N ASP A 59 -7.84 3.81 -24.83
CA ASP A 59 -8.18 5.20 -24.48
C ASP A 59 -9.54 5.26 -23.77
N ASN A 60 -9.51 5.13 -22.44
CA ASN A 60 -10.65 5.23 -21.53
C ASN A 60 -10.31 6.13 -20.32
N THR A 61 -9.37 7.05 -20.51
CA THR A 61 -8.93 7.99 -19.48
C THR A 61 -10.09 8.91 -19.09
N PRO A 62 -10.49 9.00 -17.81
CA PRO A 62 -11.55 9.91 -17.40
C PRO A 62 -11.18 11.37 -17.70
N ALA A 63 -12.06 12.08 -18.41
CA ALA A 63 -11.84 13.48 -18.82
C ALA A 63 -11.87 14.47 -17.64
N ASP A 64 -12.37 14.04 -16.47
CA ASP A 64 -12.45 14.78 -15.22
C ASP A 64 -11.28 14.47 -14.26
N ASN A 65 -10.27 13.71 -14.70
CA ASN A 65 -9.11 13.34 -13.89
C ASN A 65 -8.44 14.56 -13.23
N ASP A 66 -8.21 15.65 -13.96
CA ASP A 66 -7.50 16.82 -13.44
C ASP A 66 -8.31 17.53 -12.33
N ALA A 67 -9.62 17.69 -12.53
CA ALA A 67 -10.51 18.26 -11.52
C ALA A 67 -10.56 17.40 -10.24
N VAL A 68 -10.58 16.08 -10.37
CA VAL A 68 -10.55 15.16 -9.23
C VAL A 68 -9.16 15.10 -8.58
N PHE A 69 -8.07 15.25 -9.34
CA PHE A 69 -6.74 15.37 -8.75
C PHE A 69 -6.56 16.66 -7.97
N GLU A 70 -7.11 17.80 -8.43
CA GLU A 70 -7.14 19.04 -7.65
C GLU A 70 -8.01 18.88 -6.39
N GLU A 71 -9.20 18.28 -6.48
CA GLU A 71 -10.04 18.01 -5.31
C GLU A 71 -9.32 17.14 -4.27
N LEU A 72 -8.72 16.02 -4.71
CA LEU A 72 -7.96 15.13 -3.84
C LEU A 72 -6.70 15.79 -3.28
N SER A 73 -6.05 16.69 -4.03
CA SER A 73 -4.84 17.41 -3.62
C SER A 73 -5.12 18.49 -2.59
N SER A 74 -6.22 19.24 -2.75
CA SER A 74 -6.59 20.38 -1.90
C SER A 74 -6.63 20.04 -0.40
N LYS A 75 -7.08 18.82 -0.08
CA LYS A 75 -7.23 18.31 1.30
C LYS A 75 -5.97 17.63 1.85
N LEU A 76 -4.89 17.47 1.06
CA LEU A 76 -3.68 16.75 1.53
C LEU A 76 -2.92 17.53 2.60
N ASP A 77 -2.81 18.85 2.47
CA ASP A 77 -2.05 19.68 3.41
C ASP A 77 -2.84 19.89 4.71
N GLU A 78 -4.16 20.02 4.64
CA GLU A 78 -5.06 19.98 5.82
C GLU A 78 -4.93 18.64 6.56
N THR A 79 -5.01 17.52 5.83
CA THR A 79 -4.84 16.17 6.40
C THR A 79 -3.45 16.00 7.02
N TYR A 80 -2.40 16.59 6.44
CA TYR A 80 -1.05 16.57 7.02
C TYR A 80 -1.01 17.32 8.36
N LEU A 81 -1.60 18.52 8.45
CA LEU A 81 -1.66 19.28 9.70
C LEU A 81 -2.48 18.59 10.79
N GLU A 82 -3.57 17.90 10.44
CA GLU A 82 -4.32 17.03 11.38
C GLU A 82 -3.41 15.94 11.96
N VAL A 83 -2.59 15.30 11.13
CA VAL A 83 -1.64 14.26 11.56
C VAL A 83 -0.57 14.83 12.47
N GLU A 84 0.07 15.94 12.09
CA GLU A 84 1.09 16.59 12.92
C GLU A 84 0.52 16.93 14.31
N ALA A 85 -0.71 17.48 14.38
CA ALA A 85 -1.39 17.75 15.65
C ALA A 85 -1.71 16.48 16.46
N MET A 86 -2.05 15.36 15.82
CA MET A 86 -2.25 14.07 16.52
C MET A 86 -0.94 13.57 17.16
N PHE A 87 0.19 13.69 16.46
CA PHE A 87 1.51 13.24 16.94
C PHE A 87 2.15 14.19 17.97
N ASP A 88 1.91 15.51 17.85
CA ASP A 88 2.44 16.51 18.80
C ASP A 88 1.66 16.52 20.12
N SER A 89 0.43 16.01 20.13
CA SER A 89 -0.36 15.84 21.34
C SER A 89 0.02 14.58 22.15
N SER A 90 -0.35 14.55 23.43
CA SER A 90 -0.22 13.34 24.29
C SER A 90 -0.97 12.11 23.73
N ALA A 91 -1.81 12.28 22.69
CA ALA A 91 -2.42 11.18 21.95
C ALA A 91 -1.42 10.30 21.18
N ALA A 92 -0.12 10.66 21.11
CA ALA A 92 0.94 9.73 20.70
C ALA A 92 0.88 8.37 21.42
N GLN A 93 0.40 8.32 22.67
CA GLN A 93 0.16 7.05 23.39
C GLN A 93 -0.93 6.17 22.75
N ALA A 94 -1.91 6.75 22.05
CA ALA A 94 -2.93 6.00 21.30
C ALA A 94 -2.38 5.34 20.01
N PHE A 95 -1.16 5.69 19.60
CA PHE A 95 -0.42 5.10 18.48
C PHE A 95 0.76 4.21 18.93
N SER A 96 0.85 3.92 20.23
CA SER A 96 1.89 3.08 20.83
C SER A 96 1.99 1.69 20.15
N PRO A 97 3.20 1.15 19.91
CA PRO A 97 3.41 -0.17 19.28
C PRO A 97 2.88 -1.39 20.06
N SER A 98 2.19 -1.20 21.19
CA SER A 98 1.70 -2.29 22.04
C SER A 98 0.50 -3.02 21.42
N SER A 99 0.80 -3.97 20.53
CA SER A 99 0.01 -5.18 20.23
C SER A 99 -1.50 -5.00 19.98
N THR A 100 -1.93 -3.83 19.54
CA THR A 100 -3.35 -3.58 19.26
C THR A 100 -3.63 -4.10 17.84
N PRO A 101 -4.42 -5.18 17.67
CA PRO A 101 -4.82 -5.60 16.33
C PRO A 101 -5.62 -4.47 15.68
N SER A 102 -5.52 -4.37 14.34
CA SER A 102 -6.30 -3.45 13.50
C SER A 102 -7.66 -3.11 14.11
N ARG A 103 -7.80 -1.89 14.65
CA ARG A 103 -9.01 -1.51 15.40
C ARG A 103 -10.10 -1.11 14.42
N TRP A 104 -10.74 -2.13 13.83
CA TRP A 104 -11.90 -1.95 12.97
C TRP A 104 -13.00 -1.24 13.77
N ARG A 105 -13.45 -0.09 13.29
CA ARG A 105 -14.68 0.54 13.75
C ARG A 105 -15.58 0.72 12.54
N THR A 106 -16.77 0.12 12.61
CA THR A 106 -17.93 0.58 11.87
C THR A 106 -18.46 1.79 12.64
N PRO A 107 -18.48 2.99 12.06
CA PRO A 107 -18.94 4.20 12.74
C PRO A 107 -20.46 4.20 12.98
N ASP A 108 -20.95 5.19 13.73
CA ASP A 108 -22.38 5.36 14.01
C ASP A 108 -23.21 5.51 12.73
N ALA A 109 -24.48 5.13 12.79
CA ALA A 109 -25.37 5.04 11.63
C ALA A 109 -25.57 6.37 10.85
N ASP A 110 -25.30 7.51 11.50
CA ASP A 110 -25.38 8.86 10.92
C ASP A 110 -24.03 9.38 10.37
N SER A 111 -22.99 8.54 10.32
CA SER A 111 -21.66 8.91 9.81
C SER A 111 -21.42 8.41 8.39
N ASP A 112 -20.92 9.30 7.51
CA ASP A 112 -20.43 8.92 6.18
C ASP A 112 -19.15 8.05 6.24
N VAL A 113 -18.49 7.98 7.41
CA VAL A 113 -17.33 7.11 7.62
C VAL A 113 -17.83 5.66 7.72
N VAL A 114 -17.27 4.75 6.92
CA VAL A 114 -17.68 3.33 6.88
C VAL A 114 -16.62 2.41 7.50
N PHE A 115 -15.35 2.81 7.46
CA PHE A 115 -14.26 1.97 7.90
C PHE A 115 -13.06 2.80 8.38
N THR A 116 -12.48 2.41 9.52
CA THR A 116 -11.14 2.88 9.95
C THR A 116 -10.22 1.72 10.28
N ASP A 117 -8.95 1.85 9.94
CA ASP A 117 -7.87 0.93 10.32
C ASP A 117 -6.63 1.71 10.82
N GLN A 118 -5.88 1.07 11.70
CA GLN A 118 -4.65 1.59 12.29
C GLN A 118 -3.69 0.41 12.48
N GLU A 119 -2.52 0.51 11.87
CA GLU A 119 -1.48 -0.53 11.90
C GLU A 119 -0.13 0.10 12.27
N CYS A 120 0.67 -0.61 13.07
CA CYS A 120 2.05 -0.23 13.41
C CYS A 120 2.96 -1.42 13.17
N LYS A 121 4.02 -1.23 12.38
CA LYS A 121 4.99 -2.28 12.02
C LYS A 121 6.42 -1.81 12.25
N THR A 122 7.19 -2.53 13.05
CA THR A 122 8.65 -2.38 13.08
C THR A 122 9.27 -3.32 12.05
N VAL A 123 10.05 -2.77 11.12
CA VAL A 123 10.71 -3.50 10.03
C VAL A 123 12.23 -3.48 10.20
N PRO A 124 12.95 -4.56 9.84
CA PRO A 124 14.41 -4.69 10.02
C PRO A 124 15.19 -4.01 8.88
N PHE A 125 14.81 -2.76 8.55
CA PHE A 125 15.43 -1.97 7.50
C PHE A 125 15.70 -0.55 8.00
N HIS A 126 16.75 0.08 7.47
CA HIS A 126 17.04 1.50 7.70
C HIS A 126 15.95 2.39 7.10
N ARG A 127 15.66 3.55 7.72
CA ARG A 127 14.54 4.44 7.33
C ARG A 127 14.55 4.77 5.84
N LEU A 128 15.71 5.09 5.27
CA LEU A 128 15.85 5.38 3.83
C LEU A 128 15.36 4.26 2.89
N ILE A 129 15.37 2.99 3.33
CA ILE A 129 14.82 1.85 2.59
C ILE A 129 13.29 1.81 2.75
N ALA A 130 12.79 2.02 3.97
CA ALA A 130 11.36 2.09 4.25
C ALA A 130 10.69 3.26 3.50
N ASP A 131 11.26 4.46 3.56
CA ASP A 131 10.83 5.66 2.84
C ASP A 131 10.70 5.40 1.34
N ARG A 132 11.72 4.76 0.74
CA ARG A 132 11.69 4.38 -0.69
C ARG A 132 10.60 3.34 -0.98
N ALA A 133 10.52 2.26 -0.20
CA ALA A 133 9.53 1.22 -0.42
C ALA A 133 8.08 1.74 -0.30
N VAL A 134 7.79 2.56 0.72
CA VAL A 134 6.49 3.20 0.90
C VAL A 134 6.20 4.17 -0.25
N TRP A 135 7.15 5.04 -0.61
CA TRP A 135 6.94 6.00 -1.71
C TRP A 135 6.72 5.30 -3.07
N GLU A 136 7.38 4.18 -3.30
CA GLU A 136 7.22 3.36 -4.50
C GLU A 136 5.91 2.58 -4.52
N SER A 137 5.38 2.20 -3.36
CA SER A 137 4.02 1.64 -3.22
C SER A 137 2.91 2.64 -3.59
N MET A 138 3.20 3.95 -3.57
CA MET A 138 2.28 4.98 -4.07
C MET A 138 2.36 5.17 -5.59
N GLY A 139 3.43 4.71 -6.23
CA GLY A 139 3.64 4.84 -7.67
C GLY A 139 3.10 3.66 -8.48
N GLU A 140 3.57 3.57 -9.72
CA GLU A 140 3.22 2.51 -10.66
C GLU A 140 3.51 1.10 -10.10
N ARG A 141 4.61 0.92 -9.34
CA ARG A 141 4.96 -0.37 -8.72
C ARG A 141 3.88 -0.86 -7.74
N GLY A 142 3.24 0.04 -6.99
CA GLY A 142 2.11 -0.32 -6.14
C GLY A 142 0.85 -0.73 -6.92
N VAL A 143 0.63 -0.13 -8.09
CA VAL A 143 -0.52 -0.41 -8.96
C VAL A 143 -0.32 -1.70 -9.78
N ARG A 144 0.91 -1.99 -10.25
CA ARG A 144 1.23 -3.17 -11.07
C ARG A 144 1.18 -4.51 -10.31
N HIS A 145 1.48 -4.53 -9.02
CA HIS A 145 1.41 -5.76 -8.22
C HIS A 145 -0.02 -6.15 -7.81
N SER A 146 -1.00 -5.26 -7.99
CA SER A 146 -2.41 -5.65 -7.93
C SER A 146 -2.88 -6.10 -9.31
N LYS A 147 -3.71 -7.14 -9.38
CA LYS A 147 -4.17 -7.82 -10.61
C LYS A 147 -5.15 -6.95 -11.43
N ASN A 148 -4.67 -5.78 -11.87
CA ASN A 148 -5.45 -4.70 -12.46
C ASN A 148 -5.30 -4.66 -13.99
N HIS A 149 -6.30 -4.10 -14.68
CA HIS A 149 -6.22 -3.90 -16.12
C HIS A 149 -5.94 -2.42 -16.42
N PHE A 150 -4.74 -2.18 -16.98
CA PHE A 150 -4.17 -0.97 -17.58
C PHE A 150 -5.18 -0.03 -18.29
N ILE A 151 -5.07 1.32 -18.42
CA ILE A 151 -4.34 2.48 -17.83
C ILE A 151 -5.11 3.78 -18.33
N LYS A 152 -4.76 5.07 -18.12
CA LYS A 152 -3.58 5.77 -17.55
C LYS A 152 -3.92 7.19 -17.01
N SER A 153 -3.28 7.61 -15.92
CA SER A 153 -2.48 8.85 -15.84
C SER A 153 -1.52 8.71 -14.66
N PHE A 154 -0.28 9.21 -14.77
CA PHE A 154 0.64 9.35 -13.65
C PHE A 154 1.34 10.68 -13.81
N ASP A 155 1.00 11.64 -12.96
CA ASP A 155 1.84 12.83 -12.76
C ASP A 155 2.72 12.58 -11.53
N VAL A 156 4.00 12.93 -11.65
CA VAL A 156 5.02 12.67 -10.64
C VAL A 156 5.92 13.88 -10.54
N THR A 157 5.70 14.68 -9.49
CA THR A 157 6.66 15.66 -9.00
C THR A 157 7.55 15.01 -7.92
N ASP A 158 8.59 15.71 -7.46
CA ASP A 158 9.54 15.20 -6.47
C ASP A 158 8.88 14.70 -5.16
N ASN A 159 7.74 15.30 -4.81
CA ASN A 159 6.99 15.02 -3.59
C ASN A 159 5.55 14.54 -3.81
N THR A 160 4.96 14.61 -5.02
CA THR A 160 3.56 14.28 -5.27
C THR A 160 3.43 13.26 -6.41
N LYS A 161 2.58 12.23 -6.23
CA LYS A 161 2.27 11.17 -7.19
C LYS A 161 0.76 11.08 -7.37
N SER A 162 0.27 11.50 -8.53
CA SER A 162 -1.13 11.32 -8.97
C SER A 162 -1.25 10.04 -9.81
N SER A 163 -2.40 9.38 -9.78
CA SER A 163 -2.62 8.13 -10.51
C SER A 163 -4.09 7.83 -10.79
N SER A 164 -4.42 7.42 -12.02
CA SER A 164 -5.76 6.98 -12.45
C SER A 164 -5.70 5.61 -13.15
N TRP A 165 -6.53 4.66 -12.70
CA TRP A 165 -6.60 3.29 -13.24
C TRP A 165 -7.95 2.61 -12.96
N ARG A 166 -8.28 1.54 -13.69
CA ARG A 166 -9.45 0.69 -13.41
C ARG A 166 -9.04 -0.66 -12.82
N VAL A 167 -9.90 -1.20 -11.96
CA VAL A 167 -9.74 -2.51 -11.31
C VAL A 167 -10.99 -3.34 -11.57
N VAL A 168 -10.82 -4.46 -12.26
CA VAL A 168 -11.90 -5.44 -12.47
C VAL A 168 -11.72 -6.59 -11.49
N SER A 169 -12.44 -6.55 -10.37
CA SER A 169 -12.45 -7.63 -9.39
C SER A 169 -13.46 -8.71 -9.79
N LYS A 170 -13.05 -9.98 -9.78
CA LYS A 170 -13.94 -11.13 -9.96
C LYS A 170 -13.90 -11.99 -8.70
N ARG A 171 -15.04 -12.14 -8.02
CA ARG A 171 -15.21 -13.04 -6.87
C ARG A 171 -16.44 -13.91 -7.08
N ASN A 172 -16.23 -15.22 -7.25
CA ASN A 172 -17.27 -16.17 -7.64
C ASN A 172 -17.98 -15.72 -8.95
N ARG A 173 -19.30 -15.55 -8.93
CA ARG A 173 -20.09 -15.04 -10.07
C ARG A 173 -20.19 -13.50 -10.13
N LEU A 174 -19.62 -12.79 -9.14
CA LEU A 174 -19.67 -11.33 -9.07
C LEU A 174 -18.44 -10.74 -9.78
N LYS A 175 -18.69 -9.89 -10.77
CA LYS A 175 -17.70 -9.00 -11.39
C LYS A 175 -18.01 -7.58 -10.92
N ILE A 176 -17.00 -6.87 -10.42
CA ILE A 176 -17.04 -5.46 -10.09
C ILE A 176 -16.02 -4.73 -10.95
N ASP A 177 -16.39 -3.62 -11.56
CA ASP A 177 -15.48 -2.71 -12.24
C ASP A 177 -15.42 -1.39 -11.47
N VAL A 178 -14.22 -1.02 -11.00
CA VAL A 178 -13.97 0.13 -10.13
C VAL A 178 -13.00 1.08 -10.81
N LEU A 179 -13.39 2.33 -11.03
CA LEU A 179 -12.47 3.40 -11.35
C LEU A 179 -11.78 3.88 -10.07
N VAL A 180 -10.46 4.00 -10.08
CA VAL A 180 -9.66 4.43 -8.95
C VAL A 180 -8.77 5.60 -9.34
N ARG A 181 -8.87 6.68 -8.57
CA ARG A 181 -8.09 7.91 -8.71
C ARG A 181 -7.42 8.22 -7.38
N LYS A 182 -6.12 8.46 -7.37
CA LYS A 182 -5.31 8.60 -6.14
C LYS A 182 -4.27 9.70 -6.29
N VAL A 183 -4.17 10.57 -5.30
CA VAL A 183 -3.04 11.49 -5.13
C VAL A 183 -2.34 11.17 -3.80
N ALA A 184 -1.01 11.05 -3.83
CA ALA A 184 -0.19 10.90 -2.64
C ALA A 184 0.91 11.96 -2.61
N ARG A 185 1.12 12.59 -1.45
CA ARG A 185 2.18 13.58 -1.20
C ARG A 185 3.08 13.14 -0.05
N LYS A 186 4.37 13.37 -0.20
CA LYS A 186 5.45 12.99 0.73
C LYS A 186 6.06 14.23 1.37
N PHE A 187 5.98 14.30 2.68
CA PHE A 187 6.58 15.31 3.54
C PHE A 187 7.79 14.69 4.26
N VAL A 188 8.94 15.35 4.22
CA VAL A 188 10.19 14.82 4.78
C VAL A 188 10.72 15.80 5.82
N SER A 189 10.91 15.29 7.04
CA SER A 189 11.55 15.98 8.15
C SER A 189 12.81 15.21 8.58
N GLU A 190 13.63 15.83 9.43
CA GLU A 190 14.87 15.23 9.93
C GLU A 190 14.65 13.83 10.53
N ASN A 191 13.65 13.69 11.40
CA ASN A 191 13.39 12.45 12.15
C ASN A 191 12.16 11.64 11.67
N ARG A 192 11.30 12.18 10.79
CA ARG A 192 10.14 11.45 10.24
C ARG A 192 9.93 11.71 8.75
N THR A 193 9.40 10.71 8.05
CA THR A 193 8.85 10.85 6.69
C THR A 193 7.36 10.53 6.75
N VAL A 194 6.51 11.46 6.30
CA VAL A 194 5.06 11.30 6.28
C VAL A 194 4.58 11.24 4.83
N VAL A 195 3.79 10.23 4.50
CA VAL A 195 3.15 10.10 3.18
C VAL A 195 1.64 10.15 3.38
N VAL A 196 1.01 11.24 2.96
CA VAL A 196 -0.45 11.41 2.93
C VAL A 196 -0.96 10.97 1.56
N CYS A 197 -2.07 10.25 1.53
CA CYS A 197 -2.66 9.68 0.32
C CYS A 197 -4.18 9.80 0.40
N ARG A 198 -4.80 10.50 -0.56
CA ARG A 198 -6.24 10.45 -0.79
C ARG A 198 -6.56 9.66 -2.06
N MET A 199 -7.63 8.87 -2.01
CA MET A 199 -8.06 8.01 -3.09
C MET A 199 -9.58 8.04 -3.22
N LEU A 200 -10.08 8.28 -4.43
CA LEU A 200 -11.48 8.08 -4.81
C LEU A 200 -11.60 6.72 -5.53
N MET A 201 -12.52 5.88 -5.05
CA MET A 201 -12.97 4.66 -5.73
C MET A 201 -14.44 4.78 -6.13
N GLU A 202 -14.73 4.48 -7.39
CA GLU A 202 -16.06 4.52 -7.98
C GLU A 202 -16.38 3.17 -8.59
N PRO A 203 -17.10 2.28 -7.87
CA PRO A 203 -17.68 1.10 -8.48
C PRO A 203 -18.74 1.50 -9.50
N THR A 204 -18.60 1.04 -10.73
CA THR A 204 -19.55 1.34 -11.83
C THR A 204 -20.65 0.29 -11.92
N SER A 205 -20.32 -0.98 -11.65
CA SER A 205 -21.25 -2.11 -11.76
C SER A 205 -20.86 -3.26 -10.83
N LEU A 206 -21.87 -4.04 -10.42
CA LEU A 206 -21.75 -5.30 -9.69
C LEU A 206 -22.69 -6.33 -10.34
N ALA A 207 -22.11 -7.29 -11.08
CA ALA A 207 -22.87 -8.24 -11.90
C ALA A 207 -23.87 -7.54 -12.86
N SER A 208 -25.17 -7.59 -12.56
CA SER A 208 -26.23 -6.92 -13.34
C SER A 208 -26.78 -5.64 -12.68
N MET A 209 -26.25 -5.25 -11.52
CA MET A 209 -26.64 -4.04 -10.80
C MET A 209 -25.71 -2.88 -11.16
N SER A 210 -26.29 -1.71 -11.42
CA SER A 210 -25.55 -0.45 -11.51
C SER A 210 -25.12 -0.02 -10.10
N LEU A 211 -23.86 0.39 -9.94
CA LEU A 211 -23.36 1.02 -8.72
C LEU A 211 -23.05 2.52 -8.92
N VAL A 212 -23.43 3.07 -10.08
CA VAL A 212 -23.23 4.49 -10.43
C VAL A 212 -23.86 5.39 -9.36
N GLY A 213 -23.10 6.40 -8.92
CA GLY A 213 -23.46 7.32 -7.84
C GLY A 213 -22.93 6.91 -6.46
N LEU A 214 -22.36 5.70 -6.32
CA LEU A 214 -21.63 5.28 -5.12
C LEU A 214 -20.14 5.64 -5.24
N LYS A 215 -19.62 6.37 -4.25
CA LYS A 215 -18.25 6.88 -4.19
C LYS A 215 -17.63 6.52 -2.84
N TYR A 216 -16.36 6.12 -2.83
CA TYR A 216 -15.57 5.92 -1.62
C TYR A 216 -14.34 6.82 -1.62
N TYR A 217 -14.16 7.60 -0.56
CA TYR A 217 -12.94 8.35 -0.31
C TYR A 217 -12.12 7.66 0.76
N GLU A 218 -11.00 7.07 0.36
CA GLU A 218 -9.94 6.65 1.28
C GLU A 218 -9.03 7.85 1.57
N THR A 219 -8.86 8.17 2.84
CA THR A 219 -7.80 9.06 3.34
C THR A 219 -6.85 8.21 4.18
N ARG A 220 -5.58 8.15 3.78
CA ARG A 220 -4.54 7.40 4.46
C ARG A 220 -3.34 8.29 4.75
N TYR A 221 -2.73 8.12 5.91
CA TYR A 221 -1.38 8.62 6.15
C TYR A 221 -0.47 7.48 6.62
N ILE A 222 0.81 7.57 6.23
CA ILE A 222 1.85 6.63 6.63
C ILE A 222 3.02 7.45 7.21
N VAL A 223 3.36 7.21 8.47
CA VAL A 223 4.47 7.86 9.16
C VAL A 223 5.60 6.85 9.32
N ILE A 224 6.81 7.24 8.93
CA ILE A 224 8.00 6.39 8.92
C ILE A 224 9.07 7.05 9.79
N GLU A 225 9.47 6.35 10.84
CA GLU A 225 10.39 6.85 11.86
C GLU A 225 11.56 5.86 12.08
N PRO A 226 12.75 6.35 12.48
CA PRO A 226 13.81 5.49 12.99
C PRO A 226 13.31 4.65 14.16
N GLY A 227 13.46 3.33 14.07
CA GLY A 227 13.21 2.43 15.19
C GLY A 227 14.41 2.39 16.13
N THR A 228 14.22 1.90 17.35
CA THR A 228 15.34 1.58 18.24
C THR A 228 16.27 0.56 17.59
N SER A 229 17.51 0.98 17.34
CA SER A 229 18.57 0.11 16.81
C SER A 229 18.75 -1.13 17.68
N SER A 230 19.06 -2.24 17.04
CA SER A 230 19.15 -3.55 17.67
C SER A 230 20.42 -4.25 17.22
N GLU A 231 20.85 -5.29 17.93
CA GLU A 231 22.04 -6.10 17.58
C GLU A 231 21.98 -6.64 16.12
N PHE A 232 20.77 -6.82 15.59
CA PHE A 232 20.51 -7.27 14.22
C PHE A 232 20.52 -6.17 13.15
N GLY A 233 20.87 -4.93 13.50
CA GLY A 233 21.00 -3.80 12.59
C GLY A 233 19.92 -2.71 12.74
N PRO A 234 19.87 -1.74 11.81
CA PRO A 234 18.95 -0.62 11.86
C PRO A 234 17.50 -1.07 11.64
N LYS A 235 16.58 -0.49 12.42
CA LYS A 235 15.14 -0.72 12.35
C LYS A 235 14.42 0.58 11.98
N SER A 236 13.22 0.44 11.45
CA SER A 236 12.28 1.55 11.23
C SER A 236 10.91 1.15 11.70
N THR A 237 10.12 2.10 12.17
CA THR A 237 8.69 1.88 12.45
C THR A 237 7.86 2.57 11.38
N ILE A 238 6.86 1.85 10.87
CA ILE A 238 5.89 2.32 9.89
C ILE A 238 4.53 2.31 10.59
N HIS A 239 3.99 3.49 10.86
CA HIS A 239 2.61 3.67 11.31
C HIS A 239 1.75 3.94 10.09
N CYS A 240 0.61 3.29 9.99
CA CYS A 240 -0.37 3.48 8.93
C CYS A 240 -1.74 3.72 9.57
N TYR A 241 -2.42 4.78 9.16
CA TYR A 241 -3.82 5.02 9.48
C TYR A 241 -4.62 5.19 8.21
N LEU A 242 -5.82 4.62 8.20
CA LEU A 242 -6.75 4.63 7.08
C LEU A 242 -8.14 4.99 7.60
N LYS A 243 -8.76 5.99 6.98
CA LYS A 243 -10.18 6.35 7.08
C LYS A 243 -10.82 6.16 5.71
N VAL A 244 -11.99 5.55 5.67
CA VAL A 244 -12.80 5.43 4.46
C VAL A 244 -14.17 6.05 4.70
N GLU A 245 -14.51 7.00 3.84
CA GLU A 245 -15.79 7.69 3.77
C GLU A 245 -16.55 7.19 2.54
N ARG A 246 -17.88 7.04 2.65
CA ARG A 246 -18.77 6.60 1.57
C ARG A 246 -19.76 7.72 1.29
N GLN A 247 -19.76 8.20 0.06
CA GLN A 247 -20.77 9.12 -0.45
C GLN A 247 -21.70 8.36 -1.40
N SER A 248 -23.00 8.57 -1.26
CA SER A 248 -24.00 8.08 -2.21
C SER A 248 -24.80 9.25 -2.74
N GLU A 249 -24.79 9.44 -4.05
CA GLU A 249 -25.68 10.40 -4.71
C GLU A 249 -27.12 9.90 -4.56
N ARG A 250 -27.91 10.63 -3.75
CA ARG A 250 -29.33 10.37 -3.54
C ARG A 250 -30.14 10.71 -4.80
N ASN A 251 -30.11 9.83 -5.78
CA ASN A 251 -31.13 9.81 -6.81
C ASN A 251 -32.48 9.54 -6.14
N GLY A 252 -33.46 10.43 -6.33
CA GLY A 252 -34.70 10.50 -5.53
C GLY A 252 -35.73 9.37 -5.75
N GLY A 253 -35.29 8.12 -5.80
CA GLY A 253 -36.13 6.93 -5.88
C GLY A 253 -35.97 6.04 -4.64
N ASP A 254 -37.11 5.75 -3.99
CA ASP A 254 -37.32 4.71 -2.97
C ASP A 254 -36.17 4.47 -1.96
N GLU A 255 -35.95 5.48 -1.11
CA GLU A 255 -34.89 5.55 -0.09
C GLU A 255 -34.80 4.30 0.81
N ARG A 256 -35.93 3.62 1.08
CA ARG A 256 -35.97 2.41 1.91
C ARG A 256 -35.23 1.23 1.28
N ASN A 257 -35.33 1.08 -0.04
CA ASN A 257 -34.66 -0.02 -0.74
C ASN A 257 -33.15 0.23 -0.85
N GLN A 258 -32.73 1.48 -1.05
CA GLN A 258 -31.31 1.85 -1.04
C GLN A 258 -30.67 1.70 0.35
N ALA A 259 -31.36 2.14 1.42
CA ALA A 259 -30.87 2.01 2.80
C ALA A 259 -30.75 0.55 3.27
N ASN A 260 -31.77 -0.29 3.01
CA ASN A 260 -31.73 -1.71 3.34
C ASN A 260 -30.58 -2.44 2.61
N TRP A 261 -30.36 -2.12 1.33
CA TRP A 261 -29.29 -2.71 0.53
C TRP A 261 -27.90 -2.25 1.00
N LEU A 262 -27.69 -0.95 1.28
CA LEU A 262 -26.43 -0.43 1.86
C LEU A 262 -26.13 -1.05 3.24
N GLY A 263 -27.15 -1.27 4.08
CA GLY A 263 -27.01 -2.00 5.34
C GLY A 263 -26.52 -3.44 5.12
N SER A 264 -27.13 -4.14 4.16
CA SER A 264 -26.74 -5.52 3.79
C SER A 264 -25.34 -5.64 3.16
N MET A 265 -24.81 -4.56 2.59
CA MET A 265 -23.49 -4.54 1.96
C MET A 265 -22.34 -4.27 2.94
N SER A 266 -22.60 -3.73 4.12
CA SER A 266 -21.58 -3.32 5.10
C SER A 266 -20.51 -4.39 5.38
N GLU A 267 -20.89 -5.65 5.58
CA GLU A 267 -19.94 -6.74 5.81
C GLU A 267 -19.08 -7.04 4.57
N TYR A 268 -19.66 -6.98 3.37
CA TYR A 268 -18.92 -7.18 2.12
C TYR A 268 -17.96 -6.02 1.84
N GLU A 269 -18.36 -4.78 2.12
CA GLU A 269 -17.53 -3.58 2.05
C GLU A 269 -16.32 -3.73 2.98
N VAL A 270 -16.54 -4.02 4.26
CA VAL A 270 -15.48 -4.24 5.27
C VAL A 270 -14.55 -5.39 4.86
N MET A 271 -15.07 -6.51 4.36
CA MET A 271 -14.25 -7.63 3.90
C MET A 271 -13.43 -7.29 2.64
N THR A 272 -13.95 -6.43 1.76
CA THR A 272 -13.22 -5.92 0.60
C THR A 272 -12.07 -5.01 1.02
N TRP A 273 -12.31 -4.06 1.94
CA TRP A 273 -11.28 -3.19 2.49
C TRP A 273 -10.16 -3.96 3.21
N LYS A 274 -10.50 -4.96 4.03
CA LYS A 274 -9.51 -5.88 4.64
C LYS A 274 -8.66 -6.59 3.58
N GLY A 275 -9.27 -7.05 2.50
CA GLY A 275 -8.56 -7.68 1.38
C GLY A 275 -7.59 -6.71 0.69
N LEU A 276 -8.01 -5.47 0.46
CA LEU A 276 -7.18 -4.41 -0.13
C LEU A 276 -5.99 -4.07 0.78
N ILE A 277 -6.20 -3.88 2.08
CA ILE A 277 -5.13 -3.61 3.07
C ILE A 277 -4.12 -4.75 3.07
N LYS A 278 -4.57 -6.01 3.17
CA LYS A 278 -3.69 -7.18 3.12
C LYS A 278 -2.85 -7.22 1.83
N GLY A 279 -3.46 -6.96 0.68
CA GLY A 279 -2.76 -6.90 -0.61
C GLY A 279 -1.70 -5.78 -0.63
N ARG A 280 -2.06 -4.57 -0.16
CA ARG A 280 -1.14 -3.42 -0.05
C ARG A 280 0.04 -3.70 0.89
N ASN A 281 -0.20 -4.42 1.98
CA ASN A 281 0.83 -4.85 2.92
C ASN A 281 1.82 -5.85 2.30
N GLN A 282 1.32 -6.86 1.56
CA GLN A 282 2.19 -7.77 0.81
C GLN A 282 3.06 -7.03 -0.22
N ILE A 283 2.48 -6.04 -0.91
CA ILE A 283 3.21 -5.20 -1.87
C ILE A 283 4.30 -4.40 -1.17
N LEU A 284 4.02 -3.78 -0.02
CA LEU A 284 5.02 -3.06 0.76
C LEU A 284 6.16 -3.97 1.25
N GLU A 285 5.85 -5.17 1.73
CA GLU A 285 6.83 -6.16 2.18
C GLU A 285 7.76 -6.60 1.03
N ASN A 286 7.20 -6.85 -0.15
CA ASN A 286 7.98 -7.17 -1.35
C ASN A 286 8.89 -5.98 -1.76
N LEU A 287 8.36 -4.75 -1.75
CA LEU A 287 9.12 -3.54 -2.07
C LEU A 287 10.25 -3.26 -1.07
N LEU A 288 10.04 -3.50 0.23
CA LEU A 288 11.07 -3.39 1.26
C LEU A 288 12.25 -4.33 0.97
N LEU A 289 11.96 -5.60 0.62
CA LEU A 289 12.97 -6.59 0.24
C LEU A 289 13.70 -6.20 -1.06
N GLU A 290 13.00 -5.64 -2.03
CA GLU A 290 13.59 -5.15 -3.28
C GLU A 290 14.53 -3.96 -3.07
N GLU A 291 14.10 -2.92 -2.35
CA GLU A 291 14.92 -1.74 -2.09
C GLU A 291 16.13 -2.07 -1.21
N ALA A 292 15.98 -2.93 -0.21
CA ALA A 292 17.10 -3.45 0.57
C ALA A 292 18.13 -4.17 -0.31
N CYS A 293 17.68 -4.99 -1.28
CA CYS A 293 18.57 -5.66 -2.22
C CYS A 293 19.29 -4.68 -3.16
N LYS A 294 18.62 -3.63 -3.63
CA LYS A 294 19.25 -2.59 -4.47
C LYS A 294 20.36 -1.88 -3.72
N ALA A 295 20.11 -1.47 -2.46
CA ALA A 295 21.11 -0.82 -1.63
C ALA A 295 22.34 -1.71 -1.37
N LEU A 296 22.14 -3.01 -1.11
CA LEU A 296 23.24 -3.96 -0.92
C LEU A 296 24.09 -4.18 -2.18
N ASN A 297 23.48 -4.18 -3.37
CA ASN A 297 24.23 -4.35 -4.62
C ASN A 297 24.89 -3.04 -5.10
N GLY A 298 24.26 -1.89 -4.86
CA GLY A 298 24.84 -0.56 -5.14
C GLY A 298 25.92 -0.11 -4.15
N SER A 299 26.23 -0.94 -3.14
CA SER A 299 27.36 -0.75 -2.23
C SER A 299 28.56 -1.65 -2.58
N THR A 300 28.56 -2.21 -3.80
CA THR A 300 29.64 -3.09 -4.32
C THR A 300 30.22 -2.62 -5.66
N GLU A 301 29.98 -1.36 -6.02
CA GLU A 301 30.69 -0.59 -7.06
C GLU A 301 31.42 0.58 -6.39
#